data_AF-R6LM40-F1
#
_entry.id   AF-R6LM40-F1
#
_cell.length_a   1.000
_cell.length_b   1.000
_cell.length_c   1.000
_cell.angle_alpha   90.00
_cell.angle_beta   90.00
_cell.angle_gamma   90.00
#
_symmetry.space_group_name_H-M   'P 1'
#
loop_
_entity.id
_entity.type
_entity.pdbx_description
1 polymer ?
#
loop_
_entity_poly.entity_id
_entity_poly.type
_entity_poly.pdbx_seq_one_letter_code
_entity_poly.pdbx_strand_id
1 'polypeptide(L)'
;MENERLCFAVLSDYARVMRDWKVRYAPQSPDEPVHARFMEACHKLDETEYYLDILCAGDSHERAEVVSHLLADGRLDKLKEKINGRDAA
;
A
#
# COMPACT_ATOMS: atom_id res chain seq x y z
N MET A 1 6.77 18.74 1.97
CA MET A 1 5.49 18.74 2.72
C MET A 1 4.29 18.36 1.86
N GLU A 2 3.96 19.05 0.76
CA GLU A 2 2.77 18.68 -0.07
C GLU A 2 2.89 17.26 -0.66
N ASN A 3 4.01 16.95 -1.30
CA ASN A 3 4.27 15.62 -1.85
C ASN A 3 4.26 14.52 -0.78
N GLU A 4 4.75 14.81 0.43
CA GLU A 4 4.72 13.87 1.56
C GLU A 4 3.27 13.58 1.99
N ARG A 5 2.44 14.62 2.12
CA ARG A 5 1.01 14.47 2.44
C ARG A 5 0.27 13.70 1.35
N LEU A 6 0.56 13.97 0.08
CA LEU A 6 -0.01 13.24 -1.05
C LEU A 6 0.40 11.76 -1.01
N CYS A 7 1.70 11.47 -0.84
CA CYS A 7 2.21 10.11 -0.73
C CYS A 7 1.57 9.36 0.45
N PHE A 8 1.50 10.03 1.61
CA PHE A 8 0.88 9.48 2.80
C PHE A 8 -0.60 9.15 2.58
N ALA A 9 -1.36 10.05 1.95
CA ALA A 9 -2.78 9.84 1.67
C ALA A 9 -3.02 8.65 0.73
N VAL A 10 -2.26 8.57 -0.37
CA VAL A 10 -2.39 7.47 -1.34
C VAL A 10 -1.98 6.13 -0.71
N LEU A 11 -0.88 6.09 0.04
CA LEU A 11 -0.45 4.86 0.73
C LEU A 11 -1.44 4.43 1.81
N SER A 12 -2.03 5.37 2.55
CA SER A 12 -3.04 5.07 3.56
C SER A 12 -4.29 4.44 2.94
N ASP A 13 -4.72 4.95 1.79
CA ASP A 13 -5.86 4.39 1.08
C ASP A 13 -5.54 3.01 0.48
N TYR A 14 -4.35 2.85 -0.11
CA TYR A 14 -3.88 1.56 -0.60
C TYR A 14 -3.79 0.52 0.53
N ALA A 15 -3.27 0.89 1.70
CA ALA A 15 -3.21 0.02 2.88
C ALA A 15 -4.61 -0.41 3.33
N ARG A 16 -5.60 0.50 3.29
CA ARG A 16 -7.00 0.19 3.62
C ARG A 16 -7.55 -0.90 2.68
N VAL A 17 -7.33 -0.79 1.37
CA VAL A 17 -7.73 -1.81 0.39
C VAL A 17 -7.02 -3.14 0.64
N MET A 18 -5.71 -3.13 0.91
CA MET A 18 -4.99 -4.37 1.22
C MET A 18 -5.51 -5.04 2.51
N ARG A 19 -5.85 -4.26 3.54
CA ARG A 19 -6.42 -4.81 4.79
C ARG A 19 -7.77 -5.47 4.56
N ASP A 20 -8.66 -4.85 3.77
CA ASP A 20 -9.92 -5.48 3.37
C ASP A 20 -9.68 -6.81 2.65
N TRP A 21 -8.72 -6.84 1.71
CA TRP A 21 -8.39 -8.04 0.96
C TRP A 21 -7.81 -9.15 1.84
N LYS A 22 -6.96 -8.81 2.81
CA LYS A 22 -6.45 -9.79 3.78
C LYS A 22 -7.59 -10.44 4.56
N VAL A 23 -8.62 -9.70 4.93
CA VAL A 23 -9.76 -10.26 5.66
C VAL A 23 -10.66 -11.07 4.73
N ARG A 24 -11.00 -10.52 3.56
CA ARG A 24 -11.95 -11.12 2.62
C ARG A 24 -11.45 -12.39 1.96
N TYR A 25 -10.16 -12.45 1.66
CA TYR A 25 -9.54 -13.57 0.94
C TYR A 25 -8.69 -14.47 1.84
N ALA A 26 -8.78 -14.32 3.16
CA ALA A 26 -8.10 -15.19 4.11
C ALA A 26 -8.54 -16.65 3.92
N PRO A 27 -7.59 -17.60 3.83
CA PRO A 27 -7.94 -19.01 3.85
C PRO A 27 -8.60 -19.34 5.20
N GLN A 28 -9.71 -20.08 5.16
CA GLN A 28 -10.46 -20.45 6.36
C GLN A 28 -9.88 -21.68 7.07
N SER A 29 -9.01 -22.43 6.39
CA SER A 29 -8.32 -23.59 6.93
C SER A 29 -6.93 -23.75 6.30
N PRO A 30 -5.97 -24.43 6.98
CA PRO A 30 -4.60 -24.57 6.49
C PRO A 30 -4.47 -25.40 5.20
N ASP A 31 -5.46 -26.24 4.90
CA ASP A 31 -5.52 -27.05 3.67
C ASP A 31 -6.16 -26.30 2.49
N GLU A 32 -6.76 -25.12 2.72
CA GLU A 32 -7.37 -24.33 1.66
C GLU A 32 -6.31 -23.62 0.81
N PRO A 33 -6.41 -23.64 -0.54
CA PRO A 33 -5.49 -22.92 -1.39
C PRO A 33 -5.53 -21.41 -1.10
N VAL A 34 -4.35 -20.81 -0.95
CA VAL A 34 -4.23 -19.38 -0.67
C VAL A 34 -4.63 -18.57 -1.92
N HIS A 35 -5.63 -17.71 -1.76
CA HIS A 35 -6.09 -16.86 -2.85
C HIS A 35 -5.01 -15.83 -3.24
N ALA A 36 -4.82 -15.61 -4.54
CA ALA A 36 -3.77 -14.70 -5.05
C ALA A 36 -3.88 -13.28 -4.49
N ARG A 37 -5.11 -12.76 -4.31
CA ARG A 37 -5.35 -11.45 -3.68
C ARG A 37 -4.92 -11.40 -2.21
N PHE A 38 -5.02 -12.50 -1.47
CA PHE A 38 -4.53 -12.57 -0.10
C PHE A 38 -3.00 -12.50 -0.05
N MET A 39 -2.32 -13.27 -0.91
CA MET A 39 -0.86 -13.19 -1.02
C MET A 39 -0.41 -11.79 -1.41
N GLU A 40 -1.02 -11.19 -2.45
CA GLU A 40 -0.69 -9.82 -2.87
C GLU A 40 -0.89 -8.85 -1.70
N ALA A 41 -2.03 -8.93 -1.00
CA ALA A 41 -2.34 -8.05 0.11
C ALA A 41 -1.36 -8.20 1.27
N CYS A 42 -0.90 -9.41 1.60
CA CYS A 42 0.13 -9.63 2.61
C CYS A 42 1.45 -8.95 2.24
N HIS A 43 1.97 -9.20 1.04
CA HIS A 43 3.24 -8.62 0.60
C HIS A 43 3.18 -7.11 0.46
N LYS A 44 2.07 -6.60 -0.07
CA LYS A 44 1.93 -5.16 -0.35
C LYS A 44 1.52 -4.34 0.84
N LEU A 45 0.81 -4.92 1.81
CA LEU A 45 0.49 -4.21 3.05
C LEU A 45 1.75 -3.95 3.87
N ASP A 46 2.63 -4.95 4.01
CA ASP A 46 3.91 -4.82 4.73
C ASP A 46 4.78 -3.69 4.15
N GLU A 47 5.01 -3.71 2.83
CA GLU A 47 5.73 -2.66 2.10
C GLU A 47 5.09 -1.27 2.30
N THR A 48 3.76 -1.20 2.31
CA THR A 48 3.03 0.07 2.48
C THR A 48 3.13 0.60 3.91
N GLU A 49 3.01 -0.27 4.91
CA GLU A 49 3.11 0.08 6.33
C GLU A 49 4.53 0.57 6.66
N TYR A 50 5.55 -0.04 6.07
CA TYR A 50 6.93 0.42 6.17
C TYR A 50 7.11 1.87 5.65
N TYR A 51 6.61 2.18 4.45
CA TYR A 51 6.70 3.56 3.93
C TYR A 51 5.87 4.56 4.73
N LEU A 52 4.71 4.15 5.26
CA LEU A 52 3.88 5.00 6.11
C LEU A 52 4.57 5.31 7.44
N ASP A 53 5.29 4.35 8.03
CA ASP A 53 6.08 4.56 9.25
C ASP A 53 7.16 5.62 9.03
N ILE A 54 7.93 5.51 7.94
CA ILE A 54 8.95 6.51 7.58
C ILE A 54 8.32 7.88 7.33
N LEU A 55 7.20 7.96 6.60
CA LEU A 55 6.52 9.24 6.36
C LEU A 55 5.96 9.88 7.64
N CYS A 56 5.66 9.08 8.66
CA CYS A 56 5.11 9.53 9.93
C CYS A 56 6.19 9.98 10.92
N ALA A 57 7.23 9.15 11.09
CA ALA A 57 8.21 9.26 12.18
C ALA A 57 9.66 9.38 11.72
N GLY A 58 9.95 9.15 10.44
CA GLY A 58 11.29 9.24 9.88
C GLY A 58 11.83 10.67 9.87
N ASP A 59 13.14 10.80 9.78
CA ASP A 59 13.77 12.10 9.66
C ASP A 59 13.56 12.70 8.25
N SER A 60 13.93 13.97 8.08
CA SER A 60 13.70 14.69 6.82
C SER A 60 14.34 14.03 5.59
N HIS A 61 15.48 13.36 5.77
CA HIS A 61 16.18 12.67 4.70
C HIS A 61 15.43 11.40 4.30
N GLU A 62 15.11 10.54 5.26
CA GLU A 62 14.37 9.29 5.02
C GLU A 62 13.02 9.56 4.36
N ARG A 63 12.30 10.59 4.83
CA ARG A 63 11.02 11.03 4.23
C ARG A 63 11.20 11.50 2.80
N ALA A 64 12.26 12.25 2.50
CA ALA A 64 12.54 12.71 1.15
C ALA A 64 12.90 11.55 0.21
N GLU A 65 13.63 10.54 0.69
CA GLU A 65 13.93 9.33 -0.08
C GLU A 65 12.66 8.55 -0.42
N VAL A 66 11.77 8.33 0.56
CA VAL A 66 10.50 7.63 0.33
C VAL A 66 9.63 8.40 -0.66
N VAL A 67 9.52 9.72 -0.54
CA VAL A 67 8.76 10.53 -1.50
C VAL A 67 9.36 10.46 -2.90
N SER A 68 10.69 10.58 -3.02
CA SER A 68 11.38 10.46 -4.31
C SER A 68 11.11 9.09 -4.96
N HIS A 69 11.23 8.02 -4.17
CA HIS A 69 10.97 6.66 -4.59
C HIS A 69 9.52 6.42 -5.04
N LEU A 70 8.54 7.03 -4.38
CA LEU A 70 7.12 6.88 -4.72
C LEU A 70 6.71 7.70 -5.95
N LEU A 71 7.33 8.86 -6.15
CA LEU A 71 7.09 9.71 -7.33
C LEU A 71 7.87 9.25 -8.56
N ALA A 72 8.94 8.47 -8.38
CA ALA A 72 9.67 7.87 -9.48
C ALA A 72 8.81 6.88 -10.27
N ASP A 73 8.99 6.86 -11.59
CA ASP A 73 8.39 5.87 -12.52
C ASP A 73 6.85 5.76 -12.45
N GLY A 74 6.16 6.84 -12.03
CA GLY A 74 4.70 6.87 -11.91
C GLY A 74 4.15 5.83 -10.91
N ARG A 75 4.95 5.41 -9.92
CA ARG A 75 4.52 4.38 -8.95
C ARG A 75 3.31 4.82 -8.15
N LEU A 76 3.26 6.10 -7.78
CA LEU A 76 2.10 6.66 -7.08
C LEU A 76 0.82 6.60 -7.95
N ASP A 77 0.91 6.88 -9.25
CA ASP A 77 -0.22 6.78 -10.17
C ASP A 77 -0.71 5.33 -10.31
N LYS A 78 0.21 4.37 -10.45
CA LYS A 78 -0.12 2.94 -10.47
C LYS A 78 -0.87 2.50 -9.20
N LEU A 79 -0.51 3.05 -8.04
CA LEU A 79 -1.24 2.79 -6.78
C LEU A 79 -2.65 3.37 -6.82
N LYS A 80 -2.81 4.60 -7.33
CA LYS A 80 -4.13 5.26 -7.47
C LYS A 80 -5.03 4.52 -8.45
N GLU A 81 -4.49 4.03 -9.57
CA GLU A 81 -5.22 3.17 -10.50
C GLU A 81 -5.65 1.86 -9.85
N LYS A 82 -4.75 1.21 -9.09
CA LYS A 82 -5.10 0.00 -8.33
C LYS A 82 -6.21 0.26 -7.33
N ILE A 83 -6.16 1.35 -6.57
CA ILE A 83 -7.22 1.75 -5.63
C ILE A 83 -8.56 1.90 -6.38
N ASN A 84 -8.59 2.75 -7.40
CA ASN A 84 -9.83 3.13 -8.09
C ASN A 84 -10.42 1.97 -8.89
N GLY A 85 -9.58 1.16 -9.54
CA GLY A 85 -10.02 -0.01 -10.30
C GLY A 85 -10.52 -1.16 -9.43
N ARG A 86 -10.21 -1.16 -8.12
CA ARG A 86 -10.64 -2.20 -7.18
C ARG A 86 -11.97 -1.89 -6.49
N ASP A 87 -12.38 -0.62 -6.44
CA ASP A 87 -13.72 -0.22 -5.98
C ASP A 87 -14.82 -0.61 -6.99
N ALA A 88 -14.43 -0.91 -8.24
CA ALA A 88 -15.34 -1.24 -9.34
C ALA A 88 -15.61 -2.75 -9.55
N ALA A 89 -15.07 -3.63 -8.69
CA ALA A 89 -15.08 -5.09 -8.88
C ALA A 89 -15.71 -5.88 -7.72
#